data_AF-A0A3D1K8G3-F1
#
_entry.id   AF-A0A3D1K8G3-F1
#
_cell.length_a   1.000
_cell.length_b   1.000
_cell.length_c   1.000
_cell.angle_alpha   90.00
_cell.angle_beta   90.00
_cell.angle_gamma   90.00
#
_symmetry.space_group_name_H-M   'P 1'
#
loop_
_entity.id
_entity.type
_entity.pdbx_description
1 polymer ?
#
loop_
_entity_poly.entity_id
_entity_poly.type
_entity_poly.pdbx_seq_one_letter_code
_entity_poly.pdbx_strand_id
1 'polypeptide(L)' 'MITLQSPIFRKVKLLADIDKLKLVDLILHDLDKPDPEIDMIWADESEKRWNAYKKGKLRTKSHAEVMKKYKSRA' A
#
# COMPACT_ATOMS: atom_id res chain seq x y z
N MET A 1 2.99 -16.56 -17.46
CA MET A 1 2.93 -15.14 -17.87
C MET A 1 1.69 -14.92 -18.72
N ILE A 2 0.88 -13.91 -18.43
CA ILE A 2 -0.24 -13.53 -19.30
C ILE A 2 0.36 -12.90 -20.56
N THR A 3 -0.04 -13.40 -21.73
CA THR A 3 0.41 -12.88 -23.03
C THR A 3 -0.76 -12.27 -23.79
N LEU A 4 -0.47 -11.54 -24.87
CA LEU A 4 -1.48 -10.97 -25.76
C LEU A 4 -2.39 -12.03 -26.42
N GLN A 5 -1.96 -13.30 -26.43
CA GLN A 5 -2.74 -14.42 -26.97
C GLN A 5 -3.66 -15.06 -25.92
N SER A 6 -3.54 -14.65 -24.65
CA SER A 6 -4.33 -15.21 -23.56
C SER A 6 -5.83 -15.01 -23.80
N PRO A 7 -6.68 -16.04 -23.58
CA PRO A 7 -8.13 -15.90 -23.66
C PRO A 7 -8.69 -14.75 -22.83
N ILE A 8 -8.06 -14.44 -21.68
CA ILE A 8 -8.50 -13.34 -20.81
C ILE A 8 -8.23 -11.97 -21.44
N PHE A 9 -7.08 -11.81 -22.09
CA PHE A 9 -6.71 -10.56 -22.75
C PHE A 9 -7.67 -10.26 -23.91
N ARG A 10 -8.04 -11.28 -24.70
CA ARG A 10 -9.03 -11.12 -25.78
C ARG A 10 -10.39 -10.65 -25.25
N LYS A 11 -10.85 -11.19 -24.11
CA LYS A 11 -12.12 -10.76 -23.50
C LYS A 11 -12.06 -9.30 -23.03
N VAL A 12 -10.99 -8.91 -22.34
CA VAL A 12 -10.80 -7.52 -21.86
C VAL A 12 -10.68 -6.54 -23.05
N LYS A 13 -10.04 -6.96 -24.15
CA LYS A 13 -9.89 -6.13 -25.35
C LYS A 13 -11.23 -5.78 -26.01
N LEU A 14 -12.26 -6.63 -25.87
CA LEU A 14 -13.60 -6.40 -26.43
C LEU A 14 -14.42 -5.37 -25.65
N LEU A 15 -13.99 -4.98 -24.45
CA LEU A 15 -14.66 -3.96 -23.63
C LEU A 15 -14.42 -2.57 -24.20
N ALA A 16 -15.35 -1.64 -23.95
CA ALA A 16 -15.10 -0.22 -24.13
C ALA A 16 -14.00 0.26 -23.17
N ASP A 17 -13.26 1.31 -23.52
CA ASP A 17 -12.14 1.78 -22.70
C ASP A 17 -12.55 2.17 -21.28
N ILE A 18 -13.75 2.75 -21.12
CA ILE A 18 -14.29 3.07 -19.80
C ILE A 18 -14.56 1.82 -18.95
N ASP A 19 -14.98 0.71 -19.57
CA ASP A 19 -15.27 -0.53 -18.85
C ASP A 19 -13.98 -1.30 -18.52
N LYS A 20 -12.93 -1.15 -19.34
CA LYS A 20 -11.59 -1.63 -18.98
C LYS A 20 -11.09 -0.95 -17.70
N LEU A 21 -11.25 0.37 -17.60
CA LEU A 21 -10.85 1.12 -16.41
C LEU A 21 -11.63 0.66 -15.17
N LYS A 22 -12.96 0.58 -15.26
CA LYS A 22 -13.79 0.06 -14.17
C LYS A 22 -13.39 -1.37 -13.75
N LEU A 23 -13.08 -2.23 -14.72
CA LEU A 23 -12.64 -3.59 -14.45
C LEU A 23 -11.30 -3.61 -13.71
N VAL A 24 -10.35 -2.72 -14.07
CA VAL A 24 -9.08 -2.57 -13.35
C VAL A 24 -9.34 -2.16 -11.90
N ASP A 25 -10.20 -1.17 -11.67
CA ASP A 25 -10.53 -0.72 -10.31
C ASP A 25 -11.15 -1.84 -9.46
N LEU A 26 -12.08 -2.61 -10.04
CA LEU A 26 -12.69 -3.75 -9.37
C LEU A 26 -11.68 -4.85 -9.05
N ILE A 27 -10.75 -5.14 -9.98
CA ILE A 27 -9.69 -6.12 -9.75
C ILE A 27 -8.74 -5.63 -8.66
N LEU A 28 -8.33 -4.36 -8.69
CA LEU A 28 -7.47 -3.79 -7.65
C LEU A 28 -8.14 -3.86 -6.29
N HIS A 29 -9.42 -3.51 -6.21
CA HIS A 29 -10.20 -3.63 -4.97
C HIS A 29 -10.32 -5.08 -4.48
N ASP A 30 -10.50 -6.04 -5.38
CA ASP A 30 -10.60 -7.46 -5.01
C ASP A 30 -9.26 -8.09 -4.60
N LEU A 31 -8.15 -7.56 -5.13
CA LEU A 31 -6.79 -7.98 -4.77
C LEU A 31 -6.28 -7.29 -3.50
N ASP A 32 -6.74 -6.07 -3.22
CA ASP A 32 -6.41 -5.28 -2.03
C ASP A 32 -7.27 -5.71 -0.82
N LYS A 33 -7.21 -7.01 -0.51
CA LYS A 33 -7.89 -7.57 0.65
C LYS A 33 -6.96 -7.54 1.86
N PRO A 34 -7.45 -7.10 3.04
CA PRO A 34 -6.68 -7.20 4.26
C PRO A 34 -6.38 -8.67 4.53
N ASP A 35 -5.13 -8.95 4.90
CA ASP A 35 -4.68 -10.26 5.34
C ASP A 35 -4.63 -10.26 6.86
N PRO A 36 -5.55 -10.96 7.56
CA PRO A 36 -5.63 -10.94 9.02
C PRO A 36 -4.34 -11.41 9.71
N GLU A 37 -3.56 -12.29 9.07
CA GLU A 37 -2.28 -12.75 9.62
C GLU A 37 -1.25 -11.61 9.57
N ILE A 38 -1.18 -10.92 8.43
CA ILE A 38 -0.30 -9.75 8.26
C ILE A 38 -0.72 -8.64 9.22
N ASP A 39 -2.01 -8.35 9.34
CA ASP A 39 -2.52 -7.34 10.27
C ASP A 39 -2.15 -7.65 11.73
N MET A 40 -2.24 -8.92 12.13
CA MET A 40 -1.83 -9.36 13.47
C MET A 40 -0.33 -9.18 13.70
N ILE A 41 0.51 -9.54 12.72
CA ILE A 41 1.97 -9.33 12.78
C ILE A 41 2.30 -7.83 12.90
N TRP A 42 1.61 -6.98 12.13
CA TRP A 42 1.78 -5.53 12.21
C TRP A 42 1.34 -4.95 13.54
N ALA A 43 0.26 -5.46 14.14
CA ALA A 43 -0.22 -5.02 15.44
C ALA A 43 0.83 -5.30 16.54
N ASP A 44 1.36 -6.53 16.58
CA ASP A 44 2.40 -6.94 17.53
C ASP A 44 3.70 -6.12 17.36
N GLU A 45 4.17 -5.96 16.12
CA GLU A 45 5.37 -5.15 15.86
C GLU A 45 5.17 -3.68 16.23
N SER A 46 3.98 -3.12 15.93
CA SER A 46 3.65 -1.73 16.27
C SER A 46 3.64 -1.52 17.78
N GLU A 47 3.06 -2.44 18.54
CA GLU A 47 3.06 -2.39 20.00
C GLU A 47 4.49 -2.48 20.56
N LYS A 48 5.30 -3.42 20.05
CA LYS A 48 6.73 -3.56 20.43
C LYS A 48 7.51 -2.28 20.19
N ARG A 49 7.35 -1.67 19.00
CA ARG A 49 8.00 -0.39 18.65
C ARG A 49 7.55 0.75 19.55
N TRP A 50 6.24 0.85 19.81
CA TRP A 50 5.71 1.88 20.69
C TRP A 50 6.24 1.78 22.11
N ASN A 51 6.32 0.57 22.65
CA ASN A 51 6.88 0.31 23.98
C ASN A 51 8.39 0.60 24.03
N ALA A 52 9.15 0.27 22.98
CA ALA A 52 10.57 0.60 22.89
C ALA A 52 10.80 2.13 22.78
N TYR A 53 9.96 2.84 22.03
CA TYR A 53 9.96 4.30 21.97
C TYR A 53 9.72 4.92 23.35
N LYS A 54 8.65 4.51 24.05
CA LYS A 54 8.33 5.01 25.40
C LYS A 54 9.43 4.75 26.42
N LYS A 55 10.19 3.67 26.26
CA LYS A 55 11.35 3.33 27.11
C LYS A 55 12.66 4.01 26.67
N GLY A 56 12.63 4.89 25.67
CA GLY A 56 13.84 5.56 25.15
C GLY A 56 14.83 4.63 24.45
N LYS A 57 14.39 3.43 24.05
CA LYS A 57 15.24 2.40 23.42
C LYS A 57 15.33 2.52 21.90
N LEU A 58 14.58 3.44 21.30
CA LEU A 58 14.60 3.70 19.87
C LEU A 58 15.25 5.06 19.57
N ARG A 59 16.03 5.10 18.48
CA ARG A 59 16.48 6.36 17.91
C ARG A 59 15.30 7.06 17.24
N THR A 60 15.09 8.32 17.57
CA THR A 60 13.96 9.11 17.07
C THR A 60 14.48 10.37 16.41
N LYS A 61 13.76 10.86 15.40
CA LYS A 61 13.95 12.22 14.89
C LYS A 61 12.90 13.12 15.49
N SER A 62 13.29 14.33 15.87
CA SER A 62 12.36 15.35 16.30
C SER A 62 11.49 15.81 15.12
N HIS A 63 10.30 16.30 15.45
CA HIS A 63 9.42 16.92 14.46
C HIS A 63 10.13 18.04 13.68
N ALA A 64 10.93 18.87 14.36
CA ALA A 64 11.66 19.97 13.74
C ALA A 64 12.66 19.48 12.67
N GLU A 65 13.39 18.39 12.95
CA GLU A 65 14.31 17.79 11.98
C GLU A 65 13.58 17.23 10.77
N VAL A 66 12.43 16.56 10.97
CA VAL A 66 11.61 16.03 9.88
C VAL A 66 11.05 17.14 8.99
N MET A 67 10.60 18.25 9.60
CA MET A 67 10.00 19.36 8.87
C MET A 67 11.00 20.23 8.10
N LYS A 68 12.31 20.11 8.39
CA LYS A 68 13.35 20.91 7.74
C LYS A 68 13.33 20.80 6.20
N LYS A 69 13.03 19.62 5.64
CA LYS A 69 12.97 19.40 4.17
C LYS A 69 11.80 20.10 3.45
N TYR A 70 10.79 20.54 4.21
CA TYR A 70 9.61 21.21 3.64
C TYR A 70 9.69 22.73 3.75
N LYS A 71 10.58 23.26 4.58
CA LYS A 71 10.75 24.71 4.78
C LYS A 71 11.39 25.43 3.59
N SER A 72 12.06 24.72 2.67
CA SER A 72 12.71 25.29 1.49
C SER A 72 11.89 25.19 0.20
N ARG A 73 10.61 24.82 0.29
CA ARG A 73 9.67 24.73 -0.83
C ARG A 73 8.53 25.77 -0.74
N ALA A 74 8.65 26.72 0.18
CA ALA A 74 7.76 27.87 0.32
C ALA A 74 8.46 29.11 -0.26
#